data_AF-A0A7C9AVE1-F1
#
_entry.id   AF-A0A7C9AVE1-F1
#
_cell.length_a   1.000
_cell.length_b   1.000
_cell.length_c   1.000
_cell.angle_alpha   90.00
_cell.angle_beta   90.00
_cell.angle_gamma   90.00
#
_symmetry.space_group_name_H-M   'P 1'
#
loop_
_entity.id
_entity.type
_entity.pdbx_description
1 polymer ?
#
loop_
_entity_poly.entity_id
_entity_poly.type
_entity_poly.pdbx_seq_one_letter_code
_entity_poly.pdbx_strand_id
1 'polypeptide(L)'
;NGGSLIWDKRPIDWLDYCCYCHDMGYDTYDQAKLLEADLAFLQCLEQPHMRTVGDKRDAILYKTMCIHGLKNILIPYRTHLLKLHSGQPLIQFGWLSNVWWEGWNARSQTSAKAE
;
A
#
# COMPACT_ATOMS: atom_id res chain seq x y z
N ASN A 1 -27.23 -7.52 -16.81
CA ASN A 1 -26.47 -7.36 -15.55
C ASN A 1 -25.78 -8.66 -15.16
N GLY A 2 -24.84 -9.15 -15.99
CA GLY A 2 -24.04 -10.32 -15.65
C GLY A 2 -22.60 -9.85 -15.49
N GLY A 3 -22.09 -9.82 -14.26
CA GLY A 3 -20.65 -9.70 -14.04
C GLY A 3 -19.94 -10.85 -14.75
N SER A 4 -18.73 -10.61 -15.23
CA SER A 4 -17.92 -11.67 -15.85
C SER A 4 -17.61 -12.74 -14.79
N LEU A 5 -17.93 -14.02 -15.07
CA LEU A 5 -17.56 -15.18 -14.24
C LEU A 5 -16.04 -15.45 -14.21
N ILE A 6 -15.23 -14.49 -14.66
CA ILE A 6 -13.78 -14.64 -14.73
C ILE A 6 -13.17 -14.81 -13.34
N TRP A 7 -13.79 -14.23 -12.31
CA TRP A 7 -13.39 -14.34 -10.91
C TRP A 7 -13.71 -15.69 -10.28
N ASP A 8 -14.62 -16.49 -10.87
CA ASP A 8 -14.94 -17.85 -10.40
C ASP A 8 -13.94 -18.89 -10.91
N LYS A 9 -13.05 -18.52 -11.82
CA LYS A 9 -12.03 -19.42 -12.37
C LYS A 9 -10.83 -19.45 -11.45
N ARG A 10 -10.27 -20.65 -11.26
CA ARG A 10 -9.00 -20.80 -10.54
C ARG A 10 -7.86 -20.16 -11.34
N PRO A 11 -6.87 -19.56 -10.67
CA PRO A 11 -5.69 -19.05 -11.34
C PRO A 11 -4.98 -20.12 -12.17
N ILE A 12 -4.57 -19.76 -13.38
CA ILE A 12 -4.03 -20.72 -14.35
C ILE A 12 -2.52 -20.92 -14.21
N ASP A 13 -1.82 -19.94 -13.67
CA ASP A 13 -0.39 -19.98 -13.38
C ASP A 13 -0.02 -19.14 -12.16
N TRP A 14 1.26 -19.03 -11.87
CA TRP A 14 1.70 -18.31 -10.68
C TRP A 14 1.46 -16.79 -10.76
N LEU A 15 1.62 -16.20 -11.94
CA LEU A 15 1.41 -14.76 -12.11
C LEU A 15 -0.07 -14.44 -11.89
N ASP A 16 -0.96 -15.23 -12.49
CA ASP A 16 -2.40 -15.12 -12.31
C ASP A 16 -2.81 -15.34 -10.83
N TYR A 17 -2.15 -16.26 -10.13
CA TYR A 17 -2.38 -16.49 -8.71
C TYR A 17 -2.01 -15.25 -7.86
N CYS A 18 -0.86 -14.64 -8.15
CA CYS A 18 -0.44 -13.43 -7.45
C CYS A 18 -1.44 -12.28 -7.69
N CYS A 19 -1.91 -12.10 -8.93
CA CYS A 19 -2.91 -11.08 -9.28
C CYS A 19 -4.24 -11.33 -8.56
N TYR A 20 -4.74 -12.57 -8.59
CA TYR A 20 -5.97 -12.95 -7.90
C TYR A 20 -5.93 -12.62 -6.40
N CYS A 21 -4.84 -12.97 -5.71
CA CYS A 21 -4.68 -12.65 -4.30
C CYS A 21 -4.57 -11.14 -4.05
N HIS A 22 -3.90 -10.40 -4.94
CA HIS A 22 -3.80 -8.95 -4.85
C HIS A 22 -5.16 -8.29 -4.99
N ASP A 23 -5.94 -8.62 -6.02
CA ASP A 23 -7.26 -8.06 -6.28
C ASP A 23 -8.21 -8.25 -5.09
N MET A 24 -8.20 -9.43 -4.45
CA MET A 24 -8.98 -9.71 -3.24
C MET A 24 -8.54 -8.86 -2.03
N GLY A 25 -7.22 -8.68 -1.83
CA GLY A 25 -6.69 -7.85 -0.76
C GLY A 25 -6.85 -6.35 -1.01
N TYR A 26 -7.02 -5.96 -2.27
CA TYR A 26 -7.13 -4.58 -2.71
C TYR A 26 -8.58 -4.06 -2.72
N ASP A 27 -9.58 -4.92 -2.48
CA ASP A 27 -10.99 -4.55 -2.32
C ASP A 27 -11.26 -3.91 -0.95
N THR A 28 -10.63 -2.76 -0.72
CA THR A 28 -10.69 -1.99 0.52
C THR A 28 -10.25 -0.54 0.30
N TYR A 29 -10.72 0.38 1.15
CA TYR A 29 -10.26 1.77 1.17
C TYR A 29 -9.22 2.05 2.27
N ASP A 30 -8.97 1.07 3.13
CA ASP A 30 -8.00 1.18 4.23
C ASP A 30 -6.55 1.16 3.72
N GLN A 31 -5.81 2.24 3.95
CA GLN A 31 -4.44 2.39 3.45
C GLN A 31 -3.46 1.36 4.01
N ALA A 32 -3.66 0.88 5.24
CA ALA A 32 -2.80 -0.12 5.85
C ALA A 32 -3.02 -1.48 5.17
N LYS A 33 -4.28 -1.84 4.92
CA LYS A 33 -4.62 -3.06 4.19
C LYS A 33 -4.15 -3.02 2.73
N LEU A 34 -4.27 -1.86 2.07
CA LEU A 34 -3.75 -1.70 0.72
C LEU A 34 -2.21 -1.84 0.66
N LEU A 35 -1.51 -1.30 1.66
CA LEU A 35 -0.05 -1.47 1.77
C LEU A 35 0.33 -2.94 2.02
N GLU A 36 -0.42 -3.63 2.87
CA GLU A 36 -0.23 -5.06 3.11
C GLU A 36 -0.43 -5.88 1.82
N ALA A 37 -1.49 -5.59 1.07
CA ALA A 37 -1.77 -6.24 -0.21
C ALA A 37 -0.63 -6.01 -1.22
N ASP A 38 -0.12 -4.78 -1.33
CA ASP A 38 1.02 -4.48 -2.21
C ASP A 38 2.31 -5.20 -1.82
N LEU A 39 2.61 -5.27 -0.51
CA LEU A 39 3.79 -5.98 0.00
C LEU A 39 3.69 -7.48 -0.26
N ALA A 40 2.52 -8.07 0.00
CA ALA A 40 2.25 -9.48 -0.29
C ALA A 40 2.34 -9.78 -1.79
N PHE A 41 1.81 -8.89 -2.63
CA PHE A 41 1.89 -9.02 -4.08
C PHE A 41 3.33 -8.94 -4.59
N LEU A 42 4.12 -7.98 -4.10
CA LEU A 42 5.54 -7.87 -4.41
C LEU A 42 6.29 -9.15 -4.04
N GLN A 43 6.09 -9.67 -2.83
CA GLN A 43 6.70 -10.91 -2.38
C GLN A 43 6.28 -12.10 -3.27
N CYS A 44 5.01 -12.18 -3.64
CA CYS A 44 4.50 -13.21 -4.54
C CYS A 44 5.17 -13.14 -5.91
N LEU A 45 5.33 -11.93 -6.47
CA LEU A 45 6.00 -11.69 -7.75
C LEU A 45 7.51 -11.97 -7.72
N GLU A 46 8.19 -11.87 -6.58
CA GLU A 46 9.63 -12.08 -6.49
C GLU A 46 10.04 -13.53 -6.24
N GLN A 47 9.10 -14.46 -6.06
CA GLN A 47 9.47 -15.86 -5.87
C GLN A 47 10.25 -16.45 -7.07
N PRO A 48 11.30 -17.23 -6.82
CA PRO A 48 12.04 -17.92 -7.87
C PRO A 48 11.25 -19.13 -8.41
N HIS A 49 11.61 -19.60 -9.60
CA HIS A 49 11.12 -20.86 -10.19
C HIS A 49 9.59 -20.98 -10.35
N MET A 50 8.93 -19.86 -10.61
CA MET A 50 7.50 -19.84 -10.86
C MET A 50 7.12 -20.58 -12.15
N ARG A 51 5.99 -21.28 -12.10
CA ARG A 51 5.36 -21.83 -13.30
C ARG A 51 4.61 -20.71 -14.03
N THR A 52 4.93 -20.54 -15.31
CA THR A 52 4.22 -19.62 -16.23
C THR A 52 3.56 -20.43 -17.34
N VAL A 53 2.29 -20.13 -17.62
CA VAL A 53 1.51 -20.74 -18.71
C VAL A 53 1.14 -19.64 -19.72
N GLY A 54 1.45 -19.82 -21.01
CA GLY A 54 1.18 -18.82 -22.05
C GLY A 54 2.44 -18.11 -22.59
N ASP A 55 2.30 -16.89 -23.14
CA ASP A 55 3.42 -16.12 -23.68
C ASP A 55 4.32 -15.61 -22.53
N LYS A 56 5.55 -16.12 -22.50
CA LYS A 56 6.53 -15.80 -21.47
C LYS A 56 6.99 -14.34 -21.53
N ARG A 57 7.00 -13.71 -22.72
CA ARG A 57 7.49 -12.33 -22.87
C ARG A 57 6.54 -11.34 -22.22
N ASP A 58 5.24 -11.48 -22.47
CA ASP A 58 4.23 -10.62 -21.88
C ASP A 58 4.19 -10.79 -20.36
N ALA A 59 4.26 -12.02 -19.87
CA ALA A 59 4.33 -12.31 -18.44
C ALA A 59 5.58 -11.69 -17.77
N ILE A 60 6.74 -11.78 -18.42
CA ILE A 60 7.99 -11.16 -17.92
C ILE A 60 7.87 -9.63 -17.92
N LEU A 61 7.35 -9.04 -19.00
CA LEU A 61 7.18 -7.59 -19.11
C LEU A 61 6.22 -7.07 -18.03
N TYR A 62 5.04 -7.67 -17.93
CA TYR A 62 4.04 -7.32 -16.94
C TYR A 62 4.59 -7.43 -15.52
N LYS A 63 5.21 -8.58 -15.18
CA LYS A 63 5.85 -8.79 -13.87
C LYS A 63 6.91 -7.72 -13.57
N THR A 64 7.75 -7.39 -14.54
CA THR A 64 8.79 -6.36 -14.39
C THR A 64 8.19 -4.99 -14.10
N MET A 65 7.15 -4.62 -14.85
CA MET A 65 6.44 -3.35 -14.64
C MET A 65 5.77 -3.30 -13.27
N CYS A 66 5.07 -4.37 -12.86
CA CYS A 66 4.43 -4.44 -11.55
C CYS A 66 5.43 -4.32 -10.41
N ILE A 67 6.53 -5.08 -10.44
CA ILE A 67 7.59 -5.00 -9.43
C ILE A 67 8.15 -3.57 -9.36
N HIS A 68 8.41 -2.94 -10.52
CA HIS A 68 8.94 -1.58 -10.57
C HIS A 68 7.94 -0.56 -9.99
N GLY A 69 6.67 -0.62 -10.37
CA GLY A 69 5.62 0.27 -9.87
C GLY A 69 5.37 0.09 -8.36
N LEU A 70 5.36 -1.15 -7.87
CA LEU A 70 5.22 -1.45 -6.45
C LEU A 70 6.37 -0.84 -5.64
N LYS A 71 7.62 -1.16 -6.01
CA LYS A 71 8.81 -0.72 -5.25
C LYS A 71 9.02 0.78 -5.27
N ASN A 72 8.78 1.42 -6.41
CA ASN A 72 9.18 2.82 -6.60
C ASN A 72 8.03 3.81 -6.45
N ILE A 73 6.77 3.35 -6.50
CA ILE A 73 5.61 4.25 -6.49
C ILE A 73 4.62 3.88 -5.39
N LEU A 74 3.96 2.72 -5.50
CA LEU A 74 2.79 2.41 -4.67
C LEU A 74 3.13 2.18 -3.19
N ILE A 75 4.12 1.34 -2.90
CA ILE A 75 4.55 1.04 -1.52
C ILE A 75 5.08 2.30 -0.82
N PRO A 76 6.00 3.08 -1.41
CA PRO A 76 6.44 4.34 -0.80
C PRO A 76 5.29 5.32 -0.55
N TYR A 77 4.39 5.47 -1.52
CA TYR A 77 3.26 6.39 -1.41
C TYR A 77 2.32 6.01 -0.26
N ARG A 78 1.90 4.74 -0.18
CA ARG A 78 1.03 4.27 0.91
C ARG A 78 1.68 4.34 2.27
N THR A 79 2.97 3.99 2.34
CA THR A 79 3.77 4.16 3.57
C THR A 79 3.77 5.62 4.02
N HIS A 80 3.89 6.55 3.07
CA HIS A 80 3.84 7.98 3.36
C HIS A 80 2.46 8.42 3.88
N LEU A 81 1.36 7.95 3.26
CA LEU A 81 0.00 8.24 3.74
C LEU A 81 -0.22 7.74 5.18
N LEU A 82 0.25 6.55 5.53
CA LEU A 82 0.13 6.03 6.90
C LEU A 82 0.94 6.83 7.92
N LYS A 83 2.11 7.34 7.53
CA LYS A 83 2.90 8.24 8.38
C LYS A 83 2.18 9.56 8.64
N LEU A 84 1.55 10.14 7.60
CA LEU A 84 0.71 11.33 7.75
C LEU A 84 -0.45 11.09 8.72
N HIS A 85 -1.17 9.98 8.54
CA HIS A 85 -2.33 9.64 9.39
C HIS A 85 -1.96 9.37 10.84
N SER A 86 -0.76 8.83 11.11
CA SER A 86 -0.28 8.57 12.47
C SER A 86 0.33 9.79 13.16
N GLY A 87 0.39 10.95 12.49
CA GLY A 87 1.02 12.16 13.02
C GLY A 87 2.54 12.03 13.17
N GLN A 88 3.15 11.01 12.56
CA GLN A 88 4.59 10.85 12.55
C GLN A 88 5.21 11.89 11.62
N PRO A 89 6.27 12.60 12.05
CA PRO A 89 6.91 13.59 11.19
C PRO A 89 7.41 12.90 9.92
N LEU A 90 6.98 13.43 8.77
CA LEU A 90 7.32 12.92 7.42
C LEU A 90 8.82 12.88 7.14
N ILE A 91 9.58 13.62 7.94
CA ILE A 91 10.99 13.83 7.78
C ILE A 91 11.65 13.63 9.15
N GLN A 92 12.16 12.43 9.40
CA GLN A 92 13.06 12.18 10.53
C GLN A 92 14.47 12.65 10.15
N PHE A 93 14.64 13.96 10.02
CA PHE A 93 15.98 14.57 9.97
C PHE A 93 16.60 14.46 11.37
N GLY A 94 17.31 13.35 11.63
CA GLY A 94 17.98 13.09 12.91
C GLY A 94 18.96 14.17 13.40
N TRP A 95 19.26 15.18 12.57
CA TRP A 95 20.11 16.33 12.91
C TRP A 95 19.35 17.63 13.27
N LEU A 96 18.01 17.69 13.14
CA LEU A 96 17.20 18.90 13.34
C LEU A 96 16.26 18.77 14.56
N SER A 97 16.40 17.70 15.35
CA SER A 97 15.58 17.40 16.54
C SER A 97 15.62 18.46 17.65
N ASN A 98 16.45 19.50 17.50
CA ASN A 98 16.58 20.57 18.50
C ASN A 98 15.70 21.80 18.20
N VAL A 99 14.92 21.81 17.11
CA VAL A 99 13.92 22.86 16.89
C VAL A 99 12.58 22.41 17.46
N TRP A 100 12.42 22.73 18.75
CA TRP A 100 11.19 22.61 19.52
C TRP A 100 10.11 23.45 18.84
N TRP A 101 9.01 22.82 18.42
CA TRP A 101 7.81 23.51 17.95
C TRP A 101 7.07 24.11 19.16
N GLU A 102 7.57 25.23 19.67
CA GLU A 102 6.75 26.12 20.50
C GLU A 102 5.71 26.78 19.60
N GLY A 103 4.42 26.54 19.88
CA GLY A 103 3.37 27.43 19.38
C GLY A 103 2.09 26.75 18.90
N TRP A 104 1.42 25.97 19.75
CA TRP A 104 -0.04 25.79 19.64
C TRP A 104 -0.67 26.13 21.00
N ASN A 105 -0.85 27.43 21.24
CA ASN A 105 -1.72 27.93 22.29
C ASN A 105 -3.14 28.08 21.72
N ALA A 106 -4.01 27.12 22.03
CA ALA A 106 -5.46 27.29 21.91
C ALA A 106 -6.09 26.96 23.27
N ARG A 107 -5.91 27.88 24.22
CA ARG A 107 -6.70 27.91 25.45
C ARG A 107 -8.03 28.58 25.12
N SER A 108 -9.08 27.79 24.88
CA SER A 108 -10.45 28.29 24.93
C SER A 108 -10.80 28.63 26.38
N GLN A 109 -10.84 29.93 26.70
CA GLN A 109 -11.51 30.42 27.89
C GLN A 109 -13.01 30.43 27.62
N THR A 110 -13.81 29.80 28.48
CA THR A 110 -15.05 30.42 28.93
C THR A 110 -15.27 30.11 30.40
N SER A 111 -15.48 31.19 31.14
CA SER A 111 -15.82 31.26 32.57
C SER A 111 -17.16 30.57 32.85
N ALA A 112 -17.21 29.76 33.90
CA ALA A 112 -18.45 29.53 34.65
C ALA A 112 -18.13 29.83 36.12
N LYS A 113 -18.73 30.91 36.63
CA LYS A 113 -18.63 31.36 38.03
C LYS A 113 -19.34 30.37 38.95
N ALA A 114 -18.75 30.20 40.12
CA ALA A 114 -19.38 29.61 41.29
C ALA A 114 -20.46 30.53 41.86
N GLU A 115 -21.55 29.93 42.32
CA GLU A 115 -22.32 30.30 43.51
C GLU A 115 -22.53 29.03 44.34
#